data_AF-A0A3P7P8A0-F1
#
_entry.id   AF-A0A3P7P8A0-F1
#
_cell.length_a   1.000
_cell.length_b   1.000
_cell.length_c   1.000
_cell.angle_alpha   90.00
_cell.angle_beta   90.00
_cell.angle_gamma   90.00
#
_symmetry.space_group_name_H-M   'P 1'
#
loop_
_entity.id
_entity.type
_entity.pdbx_description
1 polymer ?
#
loop_
_entity_poly.entity_id
_entity_poly.type
_entity_poly.pdbx_seq_one_letter_code
_entity_poly.pdbx_strand_id
1 'polypeptide(L)'
;MEKRLAPMIEQITGKISRTQEGLESLYRQIIAAILIKSGIGSPTSIAVIREATAALQSVLPPSEIPLFVSFNTETRKIHLQKLTDLVSGIRIYNFSIDQGGDGVDDLLTSKLWFFKDSMK
;
A
#
# COMPACT_ATOMS: atom_id res chain seq x y z
N MET A 1 10.87 -11.72 0.90
CA MET A 1 9.75 -11.03 1.58
C MET A 1 8.38 -11.55 1.14
N GLU A 2 8.18 -11.87 -0.15
CA GLU A 2 6.88 -12.34 -0.70
C GLU A 2 6.22 -13.51 0.07
N LYS A 3 7.00 -14.53 0.48
CA LYS A 3 6.48 -15.67 1.27
C LYS A 3 5.86 -15.26 2.61
N ARG A 4 6.27 -14.13 3.21
CA ARG A 4 5.70 -13.61 4.46
C ARG A 4 4.42 -12.81 4.24
N LEU A 5 4.17 -12.34 3.01
CA LEU A 5 2.98 -11.57 2.64
C LEU A 5 1.84 -12.43 2.14
N ALA A 6 2.14 -13.65 1.68
CA ALA A 6 1.15 -14.63 1.25
C ALA A 6 -0.04 -14.80 2.23
N PRO A 7 0.15 -15.02 3.54
CA PRO A 7 -0.98 -15.17 4.47
C PRO A 7 -1.81 -13.89 4.62
N MET A 8 -1.19 -12.71 4.54
CA MET A 8 -1.90 -11.43 4.62
C MET A 8 -2.69 -11.16 3.34
N ILE A 9 -2.12 -11.48 2.17
CA ILE A 9 -2.83 -11.39 0.89
C ILE A 9 -4.01 -12.36 0.89
N GLU A 10 -3.84 -13.57 1.41
CA GLU A 10 -4.91 -14.55 1.55
C GLU A 10 -6.01 -14.04 2.50
N GLN A 11 -5.66 -13.39 3.61
CA GLN A 11 -6.65 -12.77 4.50
C GLN A 11 -7.47 -11.67 3.80
N ILE A 12 -6.83 -10.81 3.00
CA ILE A 12 -7.49 -9.71 2.27
C ILE A 12 -8.32 -10.22 1.09
N THR A 13 -7.87 -11.29 0.43
CA THR A 13 -8.46 -11.84 -0.80
C THR A 13 -9.28 -13.12 -0.58
N GLY A 14 -9.36 -13.60 0.66
CA GLY A 14 -10.11 -14.78 1.08
C GLY A 14 -11.54 -14.46 1.51
N LYS A 15 -12.09 -15.20 2.47
CA LYS A 15 -13.46 -14.97 2.97
C LYS A 15 -13.47 -13.75 3.90
N ILE A 16 -14.24 -12.72 3.56
CA ILE A 16 -14.33 -11.47 4.31
C ILE A 16 -15.67 -11.39 5.04
N SER A 17 -15.64 -10.92 6.30
CA SER A 17 -16.85 -10.55 7.03
C SER A 17 -17.48 -9.31 6.40
N ARG A 18 -18.76 -9.39 6.03
CA ARG A 18 -19.52 -8.25 5.46
C ARG A 18 -20.14 -7.35 6.54
N THR A 19 -19.79 -7.54 7.81
CA THR A 19 -20.15 -6.59 8.88
C THR A 19 -19.35 -5.30 8.72
N GLN A 20 -19.88 -4.19 9.25
CA GLN A 20 -19.21 -2.89 9.18
C GLN A 20 -17.79 -2.94 9.75
N GLU A 21 -17.61 -3.58 10.89
CA GLU A 21 -16.32 -3.76 11.55
C GLU A 21 -15.37 -4.62 10.70
N GLY A 22 -15.92 -5.59 9.96
CA GLY A 22 -15.18 -6.44 9.03
C GLY A 22 -14.65 -5.66 7.83
N LEU A 23 -15.46 -4.77 7.27
CA LEU A 23 -15.08 -3.90 6.15
C LEU A 23 -14.04 -2.85 6.57
N GLU A 24 -14.20 -2.26 7.76
CA GLU A 24 -13.20 -1.34 8.32
C GLU A 24 -11.87 -2.03 8.62
N SER A 25 -11.93 -3.26 9.14
CA SER A 25 -10.74 -4.09 9.35
C SER A 25 -10.05 -4.40 8.03
N LEU A 26 -10.81 -4.77 6.99
CA LEU A 26 -10.28 -5.01 5.66
C LEU A 26 -9.60 -3.75 5.09
N TYR A 27 -10.19 -2.57 5.26
CA TYR A 27 -9.60 -1.32 4.79
C TYR A 27 -8.21 -1.09 5.41
N ARG A 28 -8.08 -1.29 6.72
CA ARG A 28 -6.80 -1.20 7.43
C ARG A 28 -5.79 -2.24 6.94
N GLN A 29 -6.24 -3.47 6.68
CA GLN A 29 -5.37 -4.53 6.14
C GLN A 29 -4.87 -4.21 4.73
N ILE A 30 -5.70 -3.60 3.88
CA ILE A 30 -5.28 -3.13 2.55
C ILE A 30 -4.18 -2.07 2.67
N ILE A 31 -4.34 -1.08 3.55
CA ILE A 31 -3.31 -0.05 3.79
C ILE A 31 -2.00 -0.70 4.25
N ALA A 32 -2.07 -1.59 5.24
CA ALA A 32 -0.89 -2.29 5.74
C ALA A 32 -0.21 -3.11 4.63
N ALA A 33 -0.99 -3.81 3.80
CA ALA A 33 -0.47 -4.57 2.67
C ALA A 33 0.22 -3.69 1.62
N ILE A 34 -0.37 -2.54 1.29
CA ILE A 34 0.22 -1.57 0.37
C ILE A 34 1.55 -1.07 0.91
N LEU A 35 1.60 -0.63 2.18
CA LEU A 35 2.82 -0.11 2.79
C LEU A 35 3.95 -1.16 2.78
N ILE A 36 3.65 -2.39 3.22
CA ILE A 36 4.65 -3.45 3.28
C ILE A 36 5.10 -3.88 1.88
N LYS A 37 4.18 -3.94 0.89
CA LYS A 37 4.53 -4.29 -0.50
C LYS A 37 5.33 -3.19 -1.20
N SER A 38 5.00 -1.93 -0.95
CA SER A 38 5.66 -0.78 -1.58
C SER A 38 7.10 -0.62 -1.11
N GLY A 39 7.38 -0.97 0.15
CA GLY A 39 8.68 -0.74 0.77
C GLY A 39 9.02 0.75 0.97
N ILE A 40 8.01 1.64 0.91
CA ILE A 40 8.17 3.09 1.00
C ILE A 40 7.87 3.58 2.42
N GLY A 41 8.92 3.98 3.12
CA GLY A 41 8.84 4.44 4.51
C GLY A 41 8.48 3.32 5.50
N SER A 42 8.51 3.67 6.79
CA SER A 42 8.18 2.71 7.84
C SER A 42 6.66 2.49 7.95
N PRO A 43 6.17 1.23 7.91
CA PRO A 43 4.75 0.94 8.12
C PRO A 43 4.28 1.19 9.57
N THR A 44 5.19 1.58 10.47
CA THR A 44 4.88 2.04 11.84
C THR A 44 4.91 3.56 11.99
N SER A 45 5.37 4.31 10.98
CA SER A 45 5.34 5.77 10.99
C SER A 45 3.89 6.25 10.80
N ILE A 46 3.43 7.08 11.73
CA ILE A 46 2.09 7.69 11.67
C ILE A 46 1.95 8.54 10.40
N ALA A 47 3.02 9.23 9.98
CA ALA A 47 2.97 10.07 8.78
C ALA A 47 2.80 9.21 7.52
N VAL A 48 3.60 8.15 7.37
CA VAL A 48 3.49 7.16 6.29
C VAL A 48 2.10 6.53 6.22
N ILE A 49 1.54 6.13 7.37
CA ILE A 49 0.18 5.56 7.44
C ILE A 49 -0.86 6.59 6.99
N ARG A 50 -0.76 7.85 7.44
CA ARG A 50 -1.71 8.91 7.08
C ARG A 50 -1.66 9.24 5.59
N GLU A 51 -0.46 9.35 5.02
CA GLU A 51 -0.28 9.59 3.58
C GLU A 51 -0.84 8.45 2.74
N ALA A 52 -0.51 7.20 3.08
CA ALA A 52 -1.04 6.04 2.37
C ALA A 52 -2.56 5.92 2.52
N THR A 53 -3.11 6.32 3.67
CA THR A 53 -4.56 6.38 3.88
C THR A 53 -5.20 7.42 2.97
N ALA A 54 -4.65 8.63 2.91
CA ALA A 54 -5.16 9.71 2.06
C ALA A 54 -5.08 9.35 0.57
N ALA A 55 -3.94 8.77 0.15
CA ALA A 55 -3.75 8.29 -1.22
C ALA A 55 -4.65 7.10 -1.57
N LEU A 56 -4.93 6.19 -0.62
CA LEU A 56 -5.90 5.12 -0.86
C LEU A 56 -7.31 5.69 -0.97
N GLN A 57 -7.70 6.62 -0.11
CA GLN A 57 -9.03 7.24 -0.14
C GLN A 57 -9.32 7.97 -1.45
N SER A 58 -8.31 8.50 -2.14
CA SER A 58 -8.50 9.17 -3.43
C SER A 58 -8.75 8.21 -4.60
N VAL A 59 -8.40 6.92 -4.46
CA VAL A 59 -8.57 5.90 -5.53
C VAL A 59 -9.53 4.76 -5.14
N LEU A 60 -9.77 4.56 -3.85
CA LEU A 60 -10.68 3.58 -3.27
C LEU A 60 -11.24 4.14 -1.95
N PRO A 61 -12.34 4.91 -2.00
CA PRO A 61 -12.99 5.39 -0.79
C PRO A 61 -13.56 4.22 0.05
N PRO A 62 -13.67 4.35 1.39
CA PRO A 62 -14.21 3.28 2.24
C PRO A 62 -15.61 2.78 1.84
N SER A 63 -16.42 3.62 1.21
CA SER A 63 -17.75 3.27 0.68
C SER A 63 -17.71 2.23 -0.45
N GLU A 64 -16.57 2.04 -1.10
CA GLU A 64 -16.39 1.07 -2.19
C GLU A 64 -15.84 -0.28 -1.72
N ILE A 65 -15.55 -0.44 -0.43
CA ILE A 65 -15.09 -1.72 0.12
C ILE A 65 -16.12 -2.85 -0.01
N PRO A 66 -17.43 -2.63 0.17
CA PRO A 66 -18.43 -3.65 -0.16
C PRO A 66 -18.33 -4.16 -1.60
N LEU A 67 -18.08 -3.26 -2.56
CA LEU A 67 -17.88 -3.60 -3.96
C LEU A 67 -16.59 -4.41 -4.16
N PHE A 68 -15.48 -4.00 -3.53
CA PHE A 68 -14.22 -4.76 -3.56
C PHE A 68 -14.40 -6.21 -3.08
N VAL A 69 -15.19 -6.43 -2.01
CA VAL A 69 -15.49 -7.76 -1.46
C VAL A 69 -16.43 -8.58 -2.35
N SER A 70 -17.16 -7.96 -3.28
CA SER A 70 -18.00 -8.67 -4.25
C SER A 70 -17.19 -9.41 -5.32
N PHE A 71 -15.94 -9.00 -5.55
CA PHE A 71 -15.07 -9.61 -6.55
C PHE A 71 -14.55 -10.98 -6.10
N ASN A 72 -14.30 -11.86 -7.08
CA ASN A 72 -13.62 -13.12 -6.82
C ASN A 72 -12.18 -12.89 -6.34
N THR A 73 -11.59 -13.91 -5.70
CA THR A 73 -10.25 -13.83 -5.09
C THR A 73 -9.16 -13.40 -6.06
N GLU A 74 -9.17 -13.90 -7.30
CA GLU A 74 -8.13 -13.55 -8.28
C GLU A 74 -8.23 -12.08 -8.70
N THR A 75 -9.44 -11.61 -8.93
CA THR A 75 -9.71 -10.19 -9.21
C THR A 75 -9.25 -9.32 -8.04
N ARG A 76 -9.53 -9.72 -6.80
CA ARG A 76 -9.06 -8.98 -5.61
C ARG A 76 -7.55 -8.91 -5.51
N LYS A 77 -6.80 -9.97 -5.86
CA LYS A 77 -5.33 -9.93 -5.90
C LYS A 77 -4.82 -8.93 -6.93
N ILE A 78 -5.40 -8.94 -8.14
CA ILE A 78 -5.05 -8.00 -9.21
C ILE A 78 -5.36 -6.55 -8.76
N HIS A 79 -6.54 -6.31 -8.20
CA HIS A 79 -6.92 -5.00 -7.69
C HIS A 79 -6.00 -4.53 -6.55
N LEU A 80 -5.64 -5.42 -5.61
CA LEU A 80 -4.71 -5.09 -4.54
C LEU A 80 -3.33 -4.66 -5.07
N GLN A 81 -2.84 -5.33 -6.12
CA GLN A 81 -1.59 -4.92 -6.76
C GLN A 81 -1.72 -3.54 -7.41
N LYS A 82 -2.78 -3.30 -8.19
CA LYS A 82 -3.03 -1.99 -8.81
C LYS A 82 -3.15 -0.86 -7.78
N LEU A 83 -3.82 -1.11 -6.66
CA LEU A 83 -3.91 -0.15 -5.56
C LEU A 83 -2.54 0.12 -4.94
N THR A 84 -1.70 -0.91 -4.81
CA THR A 84 -0.31 -0.75 -4.34
C THR A 84 0.46 0.18 -5.26
N ASP A 85 0.39 -0.04 -6.57
CA ASP A 85 1.11 0.76 -7.56
C ASP A 85 0.61 2.21 -7.59
N LEU A 86 -0.72 2.41 -7.58
CA LEU A 86 -1.34 3.74 -7.58
C LEU A 86 -1.00 4.54 -6.31
N VAL A 87 -1.19 3.94 -5.13
CA VAL A 87 -0.93 4.62 -3.85
C VAL A 87 0.56 4.95 -3.72
N SER A 88 1.45 4.04 -4.13
CA SER A 88 2.89 4.30 -4.14
C SER A 88 3.24 5.45 -5.09
N GLY A 89 2.67 5.46 -6.30
CA GLY A 89 2.86 6.52 -7.28
C GLY A 89 2.41 7.90 -6.78
N ILE A 90 1.24 7.98 -6.14
CA ILE A 90 0.74 9.23 -5.53
C ILE A 90 1.70 9.72 -4.45
N ARG A 91 2.21 8.84 -3.58
CA ARG A 91 3.16 9.23 -2.53
C ARG A 91 4.49 9.72 -3.10
N ILE A 92 4.99 9.07 -4.15
CA ILE A 92 6.20 9.51 -4.88
C ILE A 92 5.96 10.86 -5.55
N TYR A 93 4.79 11.07 -6.13
CA TYR A 93 4.44 12.37 -6.71
C TYR A 93 4.37 13.47 -5.64
N ASN A 94 3.71 13.22 -4.51
CA ASN A 94 3.63 14.17 -3.40
C ASN A 94 5.02 14.52 -2.85
N PHE A 95 5.94 13.54 -2.81
CA PHE A 95 7.36 13.80 -2.53
C PHE A 95 7.98 14.77 -3.54
N SER A 96 7.79 14.53 -4.85
CA SER A 96 8.41 15.32 -5.92
C SER A 96 7.98 16.79 -5.97
N ILE A 97 6.88 17.15 -5.29
CA ILE A 97 6.35 18.52 -5.20
C ILE A 97 6.44 19.09 -3.77
N ASP A 98 7.22 18.46 -2.88
CA ASP A 98 7.40 18.84 -1.47
C ASP A 98 6.08 18.91 -0.65
N GLN A 99 5.10 18.06 -0.98
CA GLN A 99 3.79 17.97 -0.29
C GLN A 99 3.57 16.65 0.46
N GLY A 100 4.65 15.94 0.82
CA GLY A 100 4.61 14.70 1.60
C GLY A 100 5.68 13.71 1.14
N GLY A 101 5.40 12.42 1.27
CA GLY A 101 6.32 11.37 0.82
C GLY A 101 7.34 10.98 1.86
N ASP A 102 6.95 10.99 3.14
CA ASP A 102 7.80 10.52 4.24
C ASP A 102 8.33 9.10 3.95
N GLY A 103 9.66 8.94 3.98
CA GLY A 103 10.35 7.68 3.67
C GLY A 103 10.41 7.29 2.19
N VAL A 104 10.09 8.19 1.25
CA VAL A 104 10.39 8.02 -0.19
C VAL A 104 11.88 8.24 -0.49
N ASP A 105 12.53 9.10 0.28
CA ASP A 105 13.97 9.36 0.25
C ASP A 105 14.83 8.12 0.58
N ASP A 106 14.32 7.19 1.40
CA ASP A 106 14.96 5.89 1.66
C ASP A 106 15.13 5.03 0.38
N LEU A 107 14.20 5.16 -0.59
CA LEU A 107 14.30 4.48 -1.89
C LEU A 107 15.36 5.09 -2.81
N LEU A 108 15.54 6.42 -2.75
CA LEU A 108 16.46 7.14 -3.63
C LEU A 108 17.90 7.06 -3.11
N THR A 109 18.09 7.14 -1.79
CA THR A 109 19.41 7.12 -1.15
C THR A 109 20.07 5.74 -1.28
N SER A 110 19.29 4.66 -1.19
CA SER A 110 19.79 3.29 -1.38
C SER A 110 20.27 3.04 -2.82
N LYS A 111 19.53 3.49 -3.85
CA LYS A 111 19.95 3.34 -5.26
C LYS A 111 21.15 4.21 -5.64
N LEU A 112 21.24 5.44 -5.13
CA LEU A 112 22.37 6.34 -5.40
C LEU A 112 23.68 5.82 -4.78
N TRP A 113 23.63 5.20 -3.60
CA TRP A 113 24.81 4.56 -3.00
C TRP A 113 25.31 3.36 -3.80
N PHE A 114 24.43 2.46 -4.23
CA PHE A 114 24.81 1.32 -5.07
C PHE A 114 25.44 1.75 -6.40
N PHE A 115 24.93 2.82 -7.03
CA PHE A 115 25.50 3.35 -8.27
C PHE A 115 26.89 3.97 -8.05
N LYS A 116 27.08 4.67 -6.93
CA LYS A 116 28.36 5.32 -6.60
C LYS A 116 29.46 4.32 -6.20
N ASP A 117 29.09 3.18 -5.61
CA ASP A 117 30.03 2.12 -5.24
C ASP A 117 30.43 1.22 -6.43
N SER A 118 29.56 1.12 -7.44
CA SER A 118 29.82 0.37 -8.68
C SER A 118 30.74 1.09 -9.68
N MET A 119 31.14 2.33 -9.38
CA MET A 119 32.07 3.14 -10.19
C MET A 119 33.45 3.29 -9.52
N LYS A 120 33.79 2.41 -8.57
CA LYS A 120 35.13 2.29 -7.99
C LYS A 120 35.80 0.98 -8.42
#